data_AF-A0A543ADS4-F1
#
_entry.id   AF-A0A543ADS4-F1
#
_cell.length_a   1.000
_cell.length_b   1.000
_cell.length_c   1.000
_cell.angle_alpha   90.00
_cell.angle_beta   90.00
_cell.angle_gamma   90.00
#
_symmetry.space_group_name_H-M   'P 1'
#
loop_
_entity.id
_entity.type
_entity.pdbx_description
1 polymer ?
#
loop_
_entity_poly.entity_id
_entity_poly.type
_entity_poly.pdbx_seq_one_letter_code
_entity_poly.pdbx_strand_id
1 'polypeptide(L)'
;MSDFGATYDEMTGAADKLDQGKDTIESALDECQGYVDELVQDGFKTEKASGKFQDGYTEMTTGLKDAIGGVEDMAQSLRDMATAIQDLDSQLAGG
;
A
#
# COMPACT_ATOMS: atom_id res chain seq x y z
N MET A 1 -22.52 23.95 1.59
CA MET A 1 -22.26 22.98 0.51
C MET A 1 -20.78 22.96 0.07
N SER A 2 -20.03 24.08 0.05
CA SER A 2 -18.63 24.06 -0.44
C SER A 2 -17.60 23.39 0.48
N ASP A 3 -17.82 23.37 1.80
CA ASP A 3 -16.86 22.85 2.78
C ASP A 3 -16.79 21.31 2.73
N PHE A 4 -17.95 20.65 2.79
CA PHE A 4 -18.07 19.20 2.67
C PHE A 4 -17.68 18.68 1.28
N GLY A 5 -18.05 19.40 0.21
CA GLY A 5 -17.61 19.12 -1.16
C GLY A 5 -16.10 18.94 -1.28
N ALA A 6 -15.36 19.91 -0.72
CA ALA A 6 -13.90 19.87 -0.68
C ALA A 6 -13.39 18.70 0.18
N THR A 7 -14.05 18.38 1.30
CA THR A 7 -13.67 17.25 2.16
C THR A 7 -13.79 15.89 1.47
N TYR A 8 -14.81 15.66 0.63
CA TYR A 8 -14.92 14.41 -0.14
C TYR A 8 -13.75 14.25 -1.11
N ASP A 9 -13.50 15.30 -1.90
CA ASP A 9 -12.44 15.33 -2.90
C ASP A 9 -11.06 15.19 -2.23
N GLU A 10 -10.87 15.76 -1.03
CA GLU A 10 -9.67 15.58 -0.22
C GLU A 10 -9.48 14.14 0.25
N MET A 11 -10.55 13.48 0.72
CA MET A 11 -10.51 12.07 1.15
C MET A 11 -10.19 11.14 -0.02
N THR A 12 -10.89 11.29 -1.14
CA THR A 12 -10.63 10.52 -2.36
C THR A 12 -9.23 10.78 -2.89
N GLY A 13 -8.79 12.05 -2.92
CA GLY A 13 -7.44 12.42 -3.35
C GLY A 13 -6.34 11.89 -2.42
N ALA A 14 -6.61 11.75 -1.11
CA ALA A 14 -5.70 11.10 -0.18
C ALA A 14 -5.64 9.58 -0.43
N ALA A 15 -6.77 8.92 -0.67
CA ALA A 15 -6.83 7.50 -1.03
C ALA A 15 -6.04 7.20 -2.32
N ASP A 16 -6.16 8.05 -3.33
CA ASP A 16 -5.43 7.86 -4.60
C ASP A 16 -3.91 8.03 -4.43
N LYS A 17 -3.47 8.91 -3.53
CA LYS A 17 -2.05 9.05 -3.17
C LYS A 17 -1.53 7.83 -2.42
N LEU A 18 -2.37 7.24 -1.57
CA LEU A 18 -2.02 5.99 -0.86
C LEU A 18 -1.84 4.85 -1.85
N ASP A 19 -2.73 4.69 -2.83
CA ASP A 19 -2.59 3.67 -3.88
C ASP A 19 -1.32 3.89 -4.72
N GLN A 20 -1.00 5.13 -5.11
CA GLN A 20 0.26 5.41 -5.81
C GLN A 20 1.50 5.09 -4.97
N GLY A 21 1.43 5.35 -3.66
CA GLY A 21 2.48 4.98 -2.72
C GLY A 21 2.66 3.46 -2.63
N LYS A 22 1.55 2.72 -2.63
CA LYS A 22 1.55 1.25 -2.67
C LYS A 22 2.25 0.71 -3.90
N ASP A 23 1.89 1.17 -5.09
CA ASP A 23 2.49 0.72 -6.35
C ASP A 23 4.01 0.98 -6.39
N THR A 24 4.44 2.10 -5.78
CA THR A 24 5.85 2.44 -5.62
C THR A 24 6.57 1.46 -4.70
N ILE A 25 5.95 1.08 -3.58
CA ILE A 25 6.50 0.10 -2.64
C ILE A 25 6.59 -1.29 -3.29
N GLU A 26 5.55 -1.71 -4.02
CA GLU A 26 5.55 -2.97 -4.77
C GLU A 26 6.69 -3.03 -5.79
N SER A 27 6.86 -1.96 -6.57
CA SER A 27 7.95 -1.87 -7.56
C SER A 27 9.33 -1.94 -6.91
N ALA A 28 9.52 -1.25 -5.78
CA ALA A 28 10.78 -1.28 -5.04
C ALA A 28 11.05 -2.67 -4.42
N LEU A 29 10.00 -3.37 -3.98
CA LEU A 29 10.11 -4.74 -3.51
C LEU A 29 10.58 -5.65 -4.65
N ASP A 30 9.92 -5.62 -5.81
CA ASP A 30 10.28 -6.44 -6.97
C ASP A 30 11.75 -6.23 -7.40
N GLU A 31 12.24 -4.98 -7.39
CA GLU A 31 13.66 -4.69 -7.63
C GLU A 31 14.57 -5.34 -6.57
N CYS A 32 14.23 -5.20 -5.29
CA CYS A 32 14.99 -5.84 -4.21
C CYS A 32 15.02 -7.37 -4.37
N GLN A 33 13.92 -7.97 -4.84
CA GLN A 33 13.87 -9.40 -5.12
C GLN A 33 14.81 -9.81 -6.24
N GLY A 34 14.87 -9.03 -7.32
CA GLY A 34 15.81 -9.25 -8.42
C GLY A 34 17.28 -9.29 -7.97
N TYR A 35 17.70 -8.33 -7.14
CA TYR A 35 19.08 -8.29 -6.63
C TYR A 35 19.42 -9.51 -5.76
N VAL A 36 18.47 -9.98 -4.95
CA VAL A 36 18.67 -11.16 -4.10
C VAL A 36 18.77 -12.42 -4.95
N ASP A 37 17.92 -12.56 -5.96
CA ASP A 37 17.94 -13.70 -6.87
C ASP A 37 19.26 -13.78 -7.66
N GLU A 38 19.77 -12.66 -8.17
CA GLU A 38 21.06 -12.58 -8.85
C GLU A 38 22.21 -13.04 -7.95
N LEU A 39 22.27 -12.54 -6.71
CA LEU A 39 23.28 -12.93 -5.73
C LEU A 39 23.26 -14.45 -5.43
N VAL A 40 22.07 -15.03 -5.28
CA VAL A 40 21.92 -16.47 -5.02
C VAL A 40 22.29 -17.31 -6.24
N GLN A 41 21.98 -16.85 -7.45
CA GLN A 41 22.32 -17.51 -8.70
C GLN A 41 23.82 -17.48 -9.00
N ASP A 42 24.50 -16.35 -8.76
CA ASP A 42 25.93 -16.13 -9.05
C ASP A 42 26.90 -16.85 -8.08
N GLY A 43 26.36 -17.63 -7.13
CA GLY A 43 27.16 -18.53 -6.31
C GLY A 43 27.45 -18.03 -4.90
N PHE A 44 26.64 -17.11 -4.37
CA PHE A 44 26.60 -16.79 -2.94
C PHE A 44 26.03 -17.97 -2.11
N LYS A 45 26.63 -19.15 -2.24
CA LYS A 45 26.20 -20.43 -1.66
C LYS A 45 27.19 -20.96 -0.64
N THR A 46 27.65 -20.11 0.28
CA THR A 46 28.13 -20.66 1.55
C THR A 46 26.89 -21.00 2.38
N GLU A 47 26.71 -22.26 2.80
CA GLU A 47 25.47 -22.77 3.44
C GLU A 47 24.93 -21.87 4.57
N LYS A 48 25.82 -21.20 5.30
CA LYS A 48 25.45 -20.28 6.38
C LYS A 48 24.96 -18.90 5.91
N ALA A 49 25.53 -18.37 4.84
CA ALA A 49 25.17 -17.06 4.32
C ALA A 49 23.84 -17.12 3.55
N SER A 50 23.61 -18.21 2.80
CA SER A 50 22.37 -18.42 2.06
C SER A 50 21.14 -18.55 2.97
N GLY A 51 21.24 -19.23 4.12
CA GLY A 51 20.12 -19.36 5.06
C GLY A 51 19.68 -18.04 5.68
N LYS A 52 20.62 -17.25 6.22
CA LYS A 52 20.30 -15.93 6.79
C LYS A 52 19.74 -14.95 5.75
N PHE A 53 20.24 -15.01 4.52
CA PHE A 53 19.71 -14.22 3.42
C PHE A 53 18.26 -14.59 3.10
N GLN A 54 17.96 -15.89 3.02
CA GLN A 54 16.61 -16.38 2.76
C GLN A 54 15.63 -15.99 3.88
N ASP A 55 16.06 -16.04 5.13
CA ASP A 55 15.24 -15.62 6.28
C ASP A 55 14.91 -14.12 6.21
N GLY A 56 15.94 -13.28 6.03
CA GLY A 56 15.76 -11.83 5.92
C GLY A 56 14.93 -11.43 4.69
N TYR A 57 15.07 -12.16 3.58
CA TYR A 57 14.25 -11.99 2.39
C TYR A 57 12.76 -12.28 2.66
N THR A 58 12.49 -13.37 3.37
CA THR A 58 11.14 -13.78 3.74
C THR A 58 10.52 -12.75 4.69
N GLU A 59 11.27 -12.28 5.68
CA GLU A 59 10.84 -11.25 6.63
C GLU A 59 10.54 -9.93 5.93
N MET A 60 11.43 -9.47 5.06
CA MET A 60 11.24 -8.24 4.27
C MET A 60 10.00 -8.34 3.38
N THR A 61 9.86 -9.41 2.60
CA THR A 61 8.73 -9.60 1.69
C THR A 61 7.41 -9.68 2.45
N THR A 62 7.40 -10.34 3.61
CA THR A 62 6.19 -10.45 4.46
C THR A 62 5.82 -9.09 5.04
N GLY A 63 6.76 -8.40 5.68
CA GLY A 63 6.49 -7.10 6.28
C GLY A 63 6.05 -6.03 5.28
N LEU A 64 6.59 -6.06 4.05
CA LEU A 64 6.17 -5.15 2.99
C LEU A 64 4.77 -5.48 2.46
N LYS A 65 4.43 -6.76 2.31
CA LYS A 65 3.05 -7.17 1.96
C LYS A 65 2.04 -6.75 3.03
N ASP A 66 2.39 -6.90 4.30
CA ASP A 66 1.54 -6.45 5.41
C ASP A 66 1.37 -4.92 5.38
N ALA A 67 2.43 -4.18 5.12
CA ALA A 67 2.38 -2.73 4.97
C ALA A 67 1.49 -2.30 3.79
N ILE A 68 1.62 -2.96 2.64
CA ILE A 68 0.79 -2.77 1.45
C ILE A 68 -0.70 -2.99 1.79
N GLY A 69 -1.03 -4.09 2.47
CA GLY A 69 -2.41 -4.37 2.90
C GLY A 69 -2.96 -3.26 3.81
N GLY A 70 -2.15 -2.76 4.74
CA GLY A 70 -2.54 -1.63 5.59
C GLY A 70 -2.81 -0.33 4.79
N VAL A 71 -2.05 -0.07 3.72
CA VAL A 71 -2.27 1.07 2.83
C VAL A 71 -3.59 0.92 2.06
N GLU A 72 -3.89 -0.27 1.55
CA GLU A 72 -5.15 -0.57 0.86
C GLU A 72 -6.36 -0.39 1.79
N ASP A 73 -6.29 -0.91 3.02
CA ASP A 73 -7.35 -0.77 4.03
C ASP A 73 -7.62 0.71 4.36
N MET A 74 -6.56 1.52 4.48
CA MET A 74 -6.69 2.96 4.72
C MET A 74 -7.31 3.69 3.51
N ALA A 75 -6.86 3.39 2.30
CA ALA A 75 -7.40 3.98 1.09
C ALA A 75 -8.89 3.65 0.92
N GLN A 76 -9.27 2.39 1.16
CA GLN A 76 -10.67 1.97 1.14
C GLN A 76 -11.50 2.69 2.21
N SER A 77 -10.99 2.77 3.44
CA SER A 77 -11.69 3.45 4.54
C SER A 77 -11.97 4.93 4.22
N LEU A 78 -11.03 5.62 3.58
CA LEU A 78 -11.22 7.01 3.14
C LEU A 78 -12.33 7.14 2.08
N ARG A 79 -12.39 6.21 1.12
CA ARG A 79 -13.44 6.17 0.08
C ARG A 79 -14.82 5.88 0.66
N ASP A 80 -14.88 4.95 1.61
CA ASP A 80 -16.12 4.60 2.31
C ASP A 80 -16.65 5.78 3.13
N MET A 81 -15.76 6.49 3.84
CA MET A 81 -16.11 7.70 4.57
C MET A 81 -16.61 8.81 3.64
N ALA A 82 -15.92 9.06 2.52
CA ALA A 82 -16.35 10.05 1.54
C ALA A 82 -17.77 9.75 1.02
N THR A 83 -18.04 8.50 0.67
CA THR A 83 -19.35 8.03 0.21
C THR A 83 -20.44 8.21 1.28
N ALA A 84 -20.17 7.78 2.51
CA ALA A 84 -21.14 7.88 3.60
C ALA A 84 -21.53 9.32 3.92
N ILE A 85 -20.57 10.24 3.88
CA ILE A 85 -20.83 11.66 4.13
C ILE A 85 -21.57 12.29 2.93
N GLN A 86 -21.32 11.85 1.69
CA GLN A 86 -22.04 12.33 0.50
C GLN A 86 -23.51 11.90 0.51
N ASP A 87 -23.77 10.65 0.91
CA ASP A 87 -25.12 10.11 1.07
C ASP A 87 -25.90 10.82 2.18
N LEU A 88 -25.22 11.17 3.28
CA LEU A 88 -25.83 11.95 4.36
C LEU A 88 -26.22 13.36 3.88
N ASP A 89 -25.36 14.05 3.16
CA ASP A 89 -25.65 15.39 2.63
C ASP A 89 -26.81 15.36 1.63
N SER A 90 -26.84 14.36 0.74
CA SER A 90 -27.93 14.17 -0.22
C SER A 90 -29.29 13.98 0.45
N GLN A 91 -29.33 13.27 1.59
CA GLN A 91 -30.55 13.10 2.38
C GLN A 91 -30.98 14.42 3.06
N LEU A 92 -30.02 15.17 3.61
CA LEU A 92 -30.29 16.45 4.27
C LEU A 92 -30.74 17.54 3.28
N ALA A 93 -30.25 17.53 2.04
CA ALA A 93 -30.63 18.47 1.00
C ALA A 93 -31.99 18.15 0.35
N GLY A 94 -32.43 16.89 0.43
CA GLY A 94 -33.70 16.42 -0.11
C GLY A 94 -34.89 16.46 0.85
N GLY A 95 -34.65 16.74 2.14
CA GLY A 95 -35.68 16.91 3.19
C GLY A 95 -35.99 18.36 3.49
#